data_AF-A0A367PAC3-F1
#
_entry.id   AF-A0A367PAC3-F1
#
_cell.length_a   1.000
_cell.length_b   1.000
_cell.length_c   1.000
_cell.angle_alpha   90.00
_cell.angle_beta   90.00
_cell.angle_gamma   90.00
#
_symmetry.space_group_name_H-M   'P 1'
#
loop_
_entity.id
_entity.type
_entity.pdbx_description
1 polymer ?
#
loop_
_entity_poly.entity_id
_entity_poly.type
_entity_poly.pdbx_seq_one_letter_code
_entity_poly.pdbx_strand_id
1 'polypeptide(L)' 'MLLLGDAAFVARPHTGAGAGKAAASALTLARALQSHPTDTDAARLHWERDQLPADRRLVRWGIALGRRIMDVAPAL' A
#
# COMPACT_ATOMS: atom_id res chain seq x y z
N MET A 1 -12.46 5.74 10.96
CA MET A 1 -12.57 4.65 9.97
C MET A 1 -11.23 4.48 9.27
N LEU A 2 -10.80 3.25 8.96
CA LEU A 2 -9.51 2.95 8.34
C LEU A 2 -9.67 1.76 7.38
N LEU A 3 -8.94 1.76 6.27
CA LEU A 3 -8.91 0.69 5.27
C LEU A 3 -7.51 0.08 5.22
N LEU A 4 -7.43 -1.23 4.97
CA LEU A 4 -6.18 -1.99 4.85
C LEU A 4 -6.22 -2.94 3.67
N GLY A 5 -5.03 -3.41 3.25
CA GLY A 5 -4.89 -4.39 2.19
C GLY A 5 -5.55 -3.93 0.89
N ASP A 6 -6.28 -4.83 0.24
CA ASP A 6 -6.95 -4.54 -1.04
C ASP A 6 -8.13 -3.58 -0.90
N ALA A 7 -8.76 -3.49 0.28
CA ALA A 7 -9.80 -2.50 0.55
C ALA A 7 -9.23 -1.07 0.55
N ALA A 8 -7.95 -0.90 0.88
CA ALA A 8 -7.25 0.38 0.76
C ALA A 8 -6.69 0.58 -0.65
N PHE A 9 -6.01 -0.42 -1.19
CA PHE A 9 -5.29 -0.32 -2.46
C PHE A 9 -5.07 -1.70 -3.09
N VAL A 10 -5.72 -1.93 -4.23
CA VAL A 10 -5.56 -3.15 -5.01
C VAL A 10 -4.21 -3.16 -5.75
N ALA A 11 -3.31 -4.07 -5.39
CA ALA A 11 -2.08 -4.29 -6.13
C ALA A 11 -2.36 -5.02 -7.45
N ARG A 12 -1.65 -4.67 -8.54
CA ARG A 12 -1.82 -5.39 -9.81
C ARG A 12 -1.25 -6.82 -9.67
N PRO A 13 -1.90 -7.87 -10.22
CA PRO A 13 -1.55 -9.28 -9.95
C PRO A 13 -0.09 -9.63 -10.25
N HIS A 14 0.46 -9.10 -11.34
CA HIS A 14 1.83 -9.34 -11.79
C HIS A 14 2.91 -8.75 -10.87
N THR A 15 2.55 -7.96 -9.86
CA THR A 15 3.50 -7.56 -8.80
C THR A 15 3.73 -8.66 -7.77
N GLY A 16 2.84 -9.65 -7.67
CA GLY A 16 2.87 -10.68 -6.62
C GLY A 16 2.74 -10.12 -5.19
N ALA A 17 2.43 -8.82 -5.04
CA ALA A 17 2.65 -8.10 -3.80
C ALA A 17 1.41 -8.00 -2.89
N GLY A 18 0.22 -8.43 -3.34
CA GLY A 18 -1.05 -8.17 -2.63
C GLY A 18 -1.03 -8.62 -1.16
N ALA A 19 -0.79 -9.90 -0.92
CA ALA A 19 -0.74 -10.45 0.44
C ALA A 19 0.39 -9.85 1.30
N GLY A 20 1.59 -9.72 0.72
CA GLY A 20 2.75 -9.15 1.43
C GLY A 20 2.54 -7.68 1.82
N LYS A 21 1.94 -6.89 0.93
CA LYS A 21 1.55 -5.50 1.19
C LYS A 21 0.49 -5.42 2.29
N ALA A 22 -0.54 -6.26 2.25
CA ALA A 22 -1.57 -6.29 3.30
C ALA A 22 -0.96 -6.63 4.67
N ALA A 23 -0.10 -7.65 4.74
CA ALA A 23 0.59 -8.04 5.98
C ALA A 23 1.50 -6.93 6.52
N ALA A 24 2.27 -6.28 5.65
CA ALA A 24 3.13 -5.15 6.04
C ALA A 24 2.31 -3.96 6.57
N SER A 25 1.17 -3.67 5.93
CA SER A 25 0.24 -2.63 6.32
C SER A 25 -0.35 -2.87 7.72
N ALA A 26 -0.80 -4.11 7.99
CA ALA A 26 -1.30 -4.50 9.31
C ALA A 26 -0.22 -4.44 10.40
N LEU A 27 0.99 -4.93 10.11
CA LEU A 27 2.10 -4.93 11.07
C LEU A 27 2.55 -3.50 11.43
N THR A 28 2.65 -2.62 10.44
CA THR A 28 3.07 -1.23 10.66
C THR A 28 1.99 -0.43 11.39
N LEU A 29 0.71 -0.68 11.12
CA LEU A 29 -0.39 -0.08 11.89
C LEU A 29 -0.35 -0.54 13.35
N ALA A 30 -0.17 -1.84 13.59
CA ALA A 30 -0.06 -2.38 14.94
C ALA A 30 1.09 -1.73 15.73
N ARG A 31 2.23 -1.45 15.07
CA ARG A 31 3.35 -0.72 15.68
C ARG A 31 3.00 0.73 15.99
N ALA A 32 2.36 1.44 15.05
CA ALA A 32 1.97 2.83 15.25
C ALA A 32 0.98 3.00 16.42
N LEU A 33 0.02 2.08 16.55
CA LEU A 33 -0.92 2.01 17.67
C LEU A 33 -0.21 1.77 19.01
N GLN A 34 0.79 0.88 19.04
CA GLN A 34 1.62 0.66 20.24
C GLN A 34 2.42 1.92 20.63
N SER A 35 2.86 2.72 19.66
CA SER A 35 3.57 3.98 19.91
C SER A 35 2.68 5.14 20.36
N HIS A 36 1.36 5.07 20.15
CA HIS A 36 0.40 6.07 20.61
C HIS A 36 -0.75 5.39 21.38
N PRO A 37 -0.48 4.79 22.56
CA PRO A 37 -1.41 3.91 23.24
C PRO A 37 -2.71 4.58 23.72
N THR A 38 -2.70 5.91 23.84
CA THR A 38 -3.84 6.70 24.31
C THR A 38 -4.49 7.56 23.22
N ASP A 39 -3.91 7.58 22.02
CA ASP A 39 -4.36 8.43 20.91
C ASP A 39 -4.34 7.66 19.59
N THR A 40 -5.44 6.92 19.37
CA THR A 40 -5.66 6.12 18.17
C THR A 40 -5.69 6.99 16.90
N ASP A 41 -6.18 8.23 16.98
CA ASP A 41 -6.24 9.12 15.83
C ASP A 41 -4.87 9.66 15.44
N ALA A 42 -4.03 10.01 16.42
CA ALA A 42 -2.63 10.34 16.17
C ALA A 42 -1.85 9.15 15.61
N ALA A 43 -2.02 7.94 16.16
CA ALA A 43 -1.41 6.72 15.62
C ALA A 43 -1.82 6.50 14.15
N ARG A 44 -3.11 6.62 13.84
CA ARG A 44 -3.64 6.47 12.50
C ARG A 44 -3.03 7.49 11.54
N LEU A 45 -3.04 8.78 11.90
CA LEU A 45 -2.48 9.85 11.08
C LEU A 45 -0.98 9.68 10.85
N HIS A 46 -0.25 9.25 11.89
CA HIS A 46 1.17 8.95 11.79
C HIS A 46 1.43 7.81 10.80
N TRP A 47 0.74 6.67 10.98
CA TRP A 47 0.89 5.52 10.09
C TRP A 47 0.48 5.81 8.64
N GLU A 48 -0.62 6.54 8.43
CA GLU A 48 -1.16 6.83 7.10
C GLU A 48 -0.18 7.67 6.25
N ARG A 49 0.58 8.57 6.88
CA ARG A 49 1.63 9.38 6.23
C ARG A 49 2.70 8.51 5.58
N ASP A 50 3.04 7.37 6.18
CA ASP A 50 4.07 6.46 5.69
C ASP A 50 3.50 5.41 4.73
N GLN A 51 2.29 4.91 5.01
CA GLN A 51 1.63 3.88 4.21
C GLN A 51 1.23 4.38 2.82
N LEU A 52 0.64 5.58 2.71
CA LEU A 52 0.11 6.10 1.44
C LEU A 52 1.19 6.23 0.34
N PRO A 53 2.40 6.78 0.59
CA PRO A 53 3.46 6.80 -0.41
C PRO A 53 3.90 5.40 -0.86
N ALA A 54 3.96 4.43 0.05
CA ALA A 54 4.36 3.06 -0.27
C ALA A 54 3.36 2.40 -1.23
N ASP A 55 2.06 2.54 -0.95
CA ASP A 55 1.00 1.98 -1.77
C ASP A 55 0.93 2.64 -3.15
N ARG A 56 1.08 3.97 -3.20
CA ARG A 56 1.15 4.71 -4.48
C ARG A 56 2.34 4.26 -5.33
N ARG A 57 3.50 3.99 -4.73
CA ARG A 57 4.66 3.42 -5.45
C ARG A 57 4.35 2.04 -6.00
N LEU A 58 3.74 1.17 -5.20
CA LEU A 58 3.37 -0.19 -5.62
C LEU A 58 2.38 -0.18 -6.80
N VAL A 59 1.38 0.69 -6.77
CA VAL A 59 0.42 0.85 -7.88
C VAL A 59 1.13 1.28 -9.16
N ARG A 60 1.99 2.31 -9.09
CA ARG A 60 2.77 2.77 -10.26
C ARG A 60 3.68 1.68 -10.80
N TRP A 61 4.37 0.96 -9.91
CA TRP A 61 5.21 -0.18 -10.28
C TRP A 61 4.40 -1.26 -10.98
N GLY A 62 3.23 -1.61 -10.44
CA GLY A 62 2.28 -2.50 -11.09
C GLY A 62 1.94 -2.01 -12.50
N ILE A 63 1.47 -0.78 -12.68
CA ILE A 63 1.12 -0.30 -14.03
C ILE A 63 2.32 -0.42 -14.99
N ALA A 64 3.52 -0.05 -14.56
CA ALA A 64 4.73 -0.15 -15.38
C ALA A 64 5.08 -1.59 -15.75
N LEU A 65 5.05 -2.53 -14.80
CA LEU A 65 5.34 -3.94 -15.04
C LEU A 65 4.30 -4.57 -15.98
N GLY A 66 3.01 -4.23 -15.81
CA GLY A 66 1.95 -4.68 -16.69
C GLY A 66 2.15 -4.20 -18.13
N ARG A 67 2.56 -2.94 -18.32
CA ARG A 67 2.87 -2.41 -19.66
C ARG A 67 4.01 -3.18 -20.34
N ARG A 68 5.05 -3.55 -19.59
CA ARG A 68 6.19 -4.32 -20.11
C ARG A 68 5.84 -5.76 -20.46
N ILE A 69 5.01 -6.42 -19.64
CA ILE A 69 4.55 -7.80 -19.89
C ILE A 69 3.68 -7.86 -21.15
N MET A 70 2.84 -6.85 -21.36
CA MET A 70 1.87 -6.82 -22.45
C MET A 70 2.43 -6.24 -23.77
N ASP A 71 3.71 -5.87 -23.82
CA ASP A 71 4.38 -5.21 -24.96
C ASP A 71 3.60 -4.01 -25.54
N VAL A 72 2.89 -3.27 -24.66
CA VAL A 72 2.20 -2.05 -25.06
C VAL A 72 3.23 -0.93 -25.14
N ALA A 73 3.74 -0.69 -26.34
CA ALA A 73 4.52 0.52 -26.64
C ALA A 73 3.71 1.76 -26.23
N PRO A 74 4.34 2.80 -25.65
CA PRO A 74 3.64 4.05 -25.38
C PRO A 74 3.12 4.61 -26.71
N ALA A 75 1.82 4.90 -26.78
CA ALA A 75 1.25 5.63 -27.90
C ALA A 75 1.97 6.98 -28.00
N LEU A 76 2.63 7.21 -29.14
CA LEU A 76 3.26 8.49 -29.49
C LEU A 76 2.22 9.60 -29.60
#